data_AF-A0A3B9SH62-F1
#
_entry.id   AF-A0A3B9SH62-F1
#
_cell.length_a   1.000
_cell.length_b   1.000
_cell.length_c   1.000
_cell.angle_alpha   90.00
_cell.angle_beta   90.00
_cell.angle_gamma   90.00
#
_symmetry.space_group_name_H-M   'P 1'
#
loop_
_entity.id
_entity.type
_entity.pdbx_description
1 polymer ?
#
loop_
_entity_poly.entity_id
_entity_poly.type
_entity_poly.pdbx_seq_one_letter_code
_entity_poly.pdbx_strand_id
1 'polypeptide(L)'
;MVIHPLDVSFDWRKNKLRDLDFTDCTYLEIWHHSCKEKNFSNLPEISGLKTIVINFTNSENLYGLGKYPNLERIELYYCRNMKLLDGIEYLSKKITFFQLDYSKKIQNFNRIVELENIEDLRYNESGKIENIDFILQMKKLRTFCFVNTNVVDGNLYPLLQHEPKLTSVGFMNKRHYSHKLEYIKQKLGCFDACNIKTPIINLEDNM
;
A
#
# COMPACT_ATOMS: atom_id res chain seq x y z
N MET A 1 -1.40 -15.78 -7.92
CA MET A 1 -0.77 -15.93 -6.60
C MET A 1 -0.94 -17.39 -6.23
N VAL A 2 0.15 -18.10 -5.94
CA VAL A 2 0.05 -19.46 -5.38
C VAL A 2 -0.34 -19.27 -3.93
N ILE A 3 -1.55 -19.67 -3.57
CA ILE A 3 -2.02 -19.63 -2.18
C ILE A 3 -1.25 -20.74 -1.46
N HIS A 4 -0.38 -20.36 -0.53
CA HIS A 4 0.31 -21.33 0.32
C HIS A 4 -0.71 -21.96 1.28
N PRO A 5 -0.50 -23.21 1.73
CA PRO A 5 -1.39 -23.87 2.67
C PRO A 5 -1.47 -23.20 4.06
N LEU A 6 -0.67 -22.15 4.31
CA LEU A 6 -0.61 -21.36 5.54
C LEU A 6 -1.30 -19.98 5.43
N ASP A 7 -2.06 -19.77 4.35
CA ASP A 7 -2.71 -18.52 4.02
C ASP A 7 -4.19 -18.57 4.45
N VAL A 8 -4.65 -17.54 5.16
CA VAL A 8 -6.06 -17.40 5.57
C VAL A 8 -6.69 -16.27 4.76
N SER A 9 -7.70 -16.59 3.95
CA SER A 9 -8.48 -15.62 3.18
C SER A 9 -9.97 -15.79 3.48
N PHE A 10 -10.66 -14.70 3.85
CA PHE A 10 -12.09 -14.76 4.18
C PHE A 10 -12.83 -13.44 3.97
N ASP A 11 -14.16 -13.51 3.93
CA ASP A 11 -15.05 -12.35 3.92
C ASP A 11 -15.58 -12.10 5.33
N TRP A 12 -15.26 -10.92 5.88
CA TRP A 12 -15.65 -10.51 7.23
C TRP A 12 -17.16 -10.53 7.45
N ARG A 13 -17.97 -10.36 6.39
CA ARG A 13 -19.44 -10.40 6.48
C ARG A 13 -20.00 -11.81 6.55
N LYS A 14 -19.23 -12.81 6.09
CA LYS A 14 -19.70 -14.20 5.90
C LYS A 14 -19.08 -15.17 6.91
N ASN A 15 -17.91 -14.84 7.45
CA ASN A 15 -17.14 -15.71 8.33
C ASN A 15 -17.09 -15.17 9.76
N LYS A 16 -17.15 -16.06 10.75
CA LYS A 16 -16.89 -15.72 12.15
C LYS A 16 -15.43 -16.04 12.46
N LEU A 17 -14.72 -15.10 13.08
CA LEU A 17 -13.29 -15.26 13.39
C LEU A 17 -12.98 -16.52 14.22
N ARG A 18 -13.88 -16.90 15.14
CA ARG A 18 -13.72 -18.07 16.00
C ARG A 18 -13.75 -19.41 15.25
N ASP A 19 -14.26 -19.41 14.02
CA ASP A 19 -14.39 -20.60 13.18
C ASP A 19 -13.17 -20.72 12.21
N LEU A 20 -12.20 -19.81 12.32
CA LEU A 20 -10.98 -19.77 11.52
C LEU A 20 -9.76 -20.15 12.37
N ASP A 21 -8.79 -20.83 11.75
CA ASP A 21 -7.52 -21.17 12.38
C ASP A 21 -6.42 -20.22 11.89
N PHE A 22 -5.71 -19.60 12.84
CA PHE A 22 -4.62 -18.67 12.58
C PHE A 22 -3.26 -19.16 13.12
N THR A 23 -3.18 -20.39 13.62
CA THR A 23 -2.03 -20.90 14.39
C THR A 23 -0.70 -20.75 13.63
N ASP A 24 -0.69 -21.08 12.34
CA ASP A 24 0.48 -20.97 11.47
C ASP A 24 0.30 -19.92 10.36
N CYS A 25 -0.65 -18.99 10.54
CA CYS A 25 -0.99 -18.00 9.53
C CYS A 25 0.17 -17.00 9.33
N THR A 26 0.70 -16.93 8.11
CA THR A 26 1.72 -15.96 7.71
C THR A 26 1.21 -14.94 6.68
N TYR A 27 0.10 -15.26 6.02
CA TYR A 27 -0.61 -14.41 5.08
C TYR A 27 -2.09 -14.34 5.46
N LEU A 28 -2.60 -13.12 5.61
CA LEU A 28 -3.99 -12.85 5.95
C LEU A 28 -4.62 -11.94 4.90
N GLU A 29 -5.63 -12.45 4.20
CA GLU A 29 -6.46 -11.65 3.31
C GLU A 29 -7.88 -11.52 3.88
N ILE A 30 -8.37 -10.30 3.98
CA ILE A 30 -9.69 -10.02 4.54
C ILE A 30 -10.48 -9.17 3.56
N TRP A 31 -11.67 -9.63 3.23
CA TRP A 31 -12.65 -8.88 2.46
C TRP A 31 -13.69 -8.24 3.37
N HIS A 32 -14.11 -7.02 3.03
CA HIS A 32 -15.20 -6.30 3.69
C HIS A 32 -15.02 -6.08 5.21
N HIS A 33 -13.78 -5.92 5.65
CA HIS A 33 -13.44 -5.67 7.04
C HIS A 33 -14.25 -4.49 7.62
N SER A 34 -14.77 -4.68 8.84
CA SER A 34 -15.49 -3.63 9.55
C SER A 34 -15.18 -3.66 11.04
N CYS A 35 -14.77 -2.52 11.56
CA CYS A 35 -14.57 -2.28 12.99
C CYS A 35 -15.39 -1.08 13.46
N LYS A 36 -15.93 -1.14 14.68
CA LYS A 36 -16.68 -0.03 15.29
C LYS A 36 -15.78 1.20 15.47
N GLU A 37 -14.55 0.97 15.93
CA GLU A 37 -13.53 2.00 16.18
C GLU A 37 -12.87 2.55 14.91
N LYS A 38 -13.33 2.12 13.72
CA LYS A 38 -12.82 2.59 12.42
C LYS A 38 -11.30 2.42 12.26
N ASN A 39 -10.77 1.32 12.80
CA ASN A 39 -9.37 0.92 12.71
C ASN A 39 -9.28 -0.61 12.69
N PHE A 40 -8.09 -1.19 12.83
CA PHE A 40 -7.84 -2.64 12.76
C PHE A 40 -7.69 -3.31 14.15
N SER A 41 -8.16 -2.66 15.21
CA SER A 41 -8.03 -3.16 16.59
C SER A 41 -8.72 -4.51 16.82
N ASN A 42 -9.81 -4.79 16.12
CA ASN A 42 -10.61 -6.02 16.24
C ASN A 42 -10.07 -7.22 15.44
N LEU A 43 -8.98 -7.07 14.70
CA LEU A 43 -8.34 -8.20 14.01
C LEU A 43 -7.75 -9.20 15.03
N PRO A 44 -7.68 -10.50 14.70
CA PRO A 44 -7.05 -11.49 15.58
C PRO A 44 -5.56 -11.22 15.77
N GLU A 45 -5.01 -11.67 16.91
CA GLU A 45 -3.57 -11.68 17.16
C GLU A 45 -2.94 -12.85 16.40
N ILE A 46 -1.95 -12.56 15.55
CA ILE A 46 -1.27 -13.55 14.70
C ILE A 46 0.22 -13.23 14.72
N SER A 47 0.96 -13.84 15.65
CA SER A 47 2.39 -13.54 15.86
C SER A 47 3.26 -13.83 14.64
N GLY A 48 2.87 -14.82 13.83
CA GLY A 48 3.57 -15.23 12.60
C GLY A 48 3.26 -14.39 11.36
N LEU A 49 2.35 -13.41 11.45
CA LEU A 49 1.85 -12.69 10.28
C LEU A 49 2.95 -11.85 9.61
N LYS A 50 3.16 -12.10 8.31
CA LYS A 50 4.13 -11.38 7.46
C LYS A 50 3.45 -10.51 6.41
N THR A 51 2.30 -10.95 5.90
CA THR A 51 1.57 -10.21 4.87
C THR A 51 0.13 -10.03 5.28
N ILE A 52 -0.37 -8.80 5.18
CA ILE A 52 -1.79 -8.51 5.31
C ILE A 52 -2.33 -7.86 4.04
N VAL A 53 -3.44 -8.37 3.55
CA VAL A 53 -4.18 -7.84 2.40
C VAL A 53 -5.60 -7.53 2.87
N ILE A 54 -6.03 -6.28 2.72
CA ILE A 54 -7.39 -5.85 3.07
C ILE A 54 -8.10 -5.34 1.83
N ASN A 55 -9.18 -6.02 1.44
CA ASN A 55 -10.07 -5.61 0.37
C ASN A 55 -11.34 -5.02 0.99
N PHE A 56 -11.59 -3.73 0.77
CA PHE A 56 -12.72 -3.00 1.37
C PHE A 56 -12.70 -2.97 2.90
N THR A 57 -12.52 -1.78 3.47
CA THR A 57 -12.61 -1.57 4.91
C THR A 57 -13.39 -0.31 5.26
N ASN A 58 -14.01 -0.31 6.44
CA ASN A 58 -14.55 0.91 7.04
C ASN A 58 -13.50 1.70 7.84
N SER A 59 -12.27 1.21 7.95
CA SER A 59 -11.18 1.86 8.69
C SER A 59 -10.81 3.22 8.09
N GLU A 60 -10.44 4.15 8.97
CA GLU A 60 -10.01 5.52 8.62
C GLU A 60 -8.50 5.76 8.84
N ASN A 61 -7.82 4.85 9.56
CA ASN A 61 -6.39 4.88 9.89
C ASN A 61 -5.80 3.45 10.04
N LEU A 62 -4.52 3.34 10.38
CA LEU A 62 -3.75 2.10 10.51
C LEU A 62 -3.65 1.57 11.96
N TYR A 63 -4.28 2.21 12.95
CA TYR A 63 -4.25 1.73 14.33
C TYR A 63 -4.72 0.27 14.43
N GLY A 64 -4.09 -0.48 15.33
CA GLY A 64 -4.31 -1.91 15.50
C GLY A 64 -3.36 -2.78 14.69
N LEU A 65 -2.82 -2.32 13.55
CA LEU A 65 -1.86 -3.12 12.78
C LEU A 65 -0.47 -3.25 13.45
N GLY A 66 -0.16 -2.40 14.42
CA GLY A 66 1.11 -2.45 15.17
C GLY A 66 1.29 -3.69 16.04
N LYS A 67 0.24 -4.51 16.23
CA LYS A 67 0.32 -5.77 16.99
C LYS A 67 1.07 -6.90 16.28
N TYR A 68 1.39 -6.75 14.99
CA TYR A 68 2.05 -7.77 14.18
C TYR A 68 3.56 -7.49 14.06
N PRO A 69 4.42 -8.05 14.94
CA PRO A 69 5.85 -7.71 15.00
C PRO A 69 6.67 -8.24 13.81
N ASN A 70 6.09 -9.16 13.03
CA ASN A 70 6.75 -9.80 11.88
C ASN A 70 6.19 -9.33 10.54
N LEU A 71 5.33 -8.31 10.53
CA LEU A 71 4.72 -7.81 9.31
C LEU A 71 5.80 -7.20 8.40
N GLU A 72 5.80 -7.62 7.14
CA GLU A 72 6.75 -7.25 6.07
C GLU A 72 6.03 -6.56 4.90
N ARG A 73 4.74 -6.88 4.69
CA ARG A 73 3.94 -6.41 3.55
C ARG A 73 2.53 -6.01 3.97
N ILE A 74 2.12 -4.81 3.55
CA ILE A 74 0.75 -4.31 3.70
C ILE A 74 0.19 -3.96 2.33
N GLU A 75 -0.99 -4.51 2.01
CA GLU A 75 -1.75 -4.16 0.82
C GLU A 75 -3.18 -3.79 1.19
N LEU A 76 -3.59 -2.58 0.80
CA LEU A 76 -4.88 -2.00 1.14
C LEU A 76 -5.60 -1.60 -0.14
N TYR A 77 -6.68 -2.32 -0.45
CA TYR A 77 -7.46 -2.14 -1.67
C TYR A 77 -8.86 -1.62 -1.35
N TYR A 78 -9.30 -0.62 -2.10
CA TYR A 78 -10.64 -0.03 -1.97
C TYR A 78 -10.98 0.45 -0.55
N CYS A 79 -9.98 0.98 0.17
CA CYS A 79 -10.12 1.53 1.51
C CYS A 79 -10.69 2.96 1.44
N ARG A 80 -11.91 3.09 0.90
CA ARG A 80 -12.56 4.38 0.55
C ARG A 80 -12.81 5.33 1.73
N ASN A 81 -12.70 4.85 2.96
CA ASN A 81 -12.81 5.66 4.18
C ASN A 81 -11.46 6.00 4.81
N MET A 82 -10.34 5.44 4.32
CA MET A 82 -9.01 5.77 4.81
C MET A 82 -8.75 7.27 4.61
N LYS A 83 -8.44 7.98 5.69
CA LYS A 83 -8.21 9.44 5.69
C LYS A 83 -6.77 9.79 6.02
N LEU A 84 -6.18 9.09 6.98
CA LEU A 84 -4.83 9.36 7.49
C LEU A 84 -4.07 8.04 7.63
N LEU A 85 -2.74 8.12 7.68
CA LEU A 85 -1.88 6.97 8.00
C LEU A 85 -1.56 6.87 9.50
N ASP A 86 -2.47 7.33 10.38
CA ASP A 86 -2.22 7.27 11.82
C ASP A 86 -2.09 5.85 12.34
N GLY A 87 -1.15 5.62 13.28
CA GLY A 87 -0.76 4.29 13.74
C GLY A 87 0.39 3.67 12.94
N ILE A 88 0.86 4.33 11.88
CA ILE A 88 2.04 3.91 11.12
C ILE A 88 3.31 3.85 12.00
N GLU A 89 3.38 4.71 13.03
CA GLU A 89 4.49 4.77 14.00
C GLU A 89 4.67 3.47 14.80
N TYR A 90 3.59 2.69 14.92
CA TYR A 90 3.56 1.43 15.68
C TYR A 90 3.80 0.19 14.81
N LEU A 91 3.93 0.36 13.49
CA LEU A 91 4.11 -0.78 12.60
C LEU A 91 5.49 -1.40 12.72
N SER A 92 5.55 -2.68 12.35
CA SER A 92 6.79 -3.44 12.26
C SER A 92 7.84 -2.70 11.43
N LYS A 93 9.05 -2.58 11.97
CA LYS A 93 10.20 -2.04 11.24
C LYS A 93 10.70 -2.99 10.14
N LYS A 94 10.12 -4.19 9.99
CA LYS A 94 10.43 -5.12 8.89
C LYS A 94 9.64 -4.85 7.62
N ILE A 95 8.72 -3.89 7.62
CA ILE A 95 7.91 -3.59 6.43
C ILE A 95 8.78 -3.05 5.31
N THR A 96 8.78 -3.75 4.18
CA THR A 96 9.49 -3.39 2.96
C THR A 96 8.52 -3.08 1.81
N PHE A 97 7.26 -3.48 1.92
CA PHE A 97 6.23 -3.26 0.90
C PHE A 97 4.98 -2.60 1.47
N PHE A 98 4.55 -1.49 0.85
CA PHE A 98 3.29 -0.83 1.18
C PHE A 98 2.52 -0.46 -0.10
N GLN A 99 1.27 -0.90 -0.18
CA GLN A 99 0.36 -0.55 -1.27
C GLN A 99 -0.98 -0.05 -0.73
N LEU A 100 -1.43 1.09 -1.26
CA LEU A 100 -2.74 1.67 -0.98
C LEU A 100 -3.40 2.10 -2.28
N ASP A 101 -4.36 1.30 -2.71
CA ASP A 101 -5.05 1.48 -3.99
C ASP A 101 -6.54 1.80 -3.81
N TYR A 102 -7.10 2.55 -4.76
CA TYR A 102 -8.51 2.94 -4.80
C TYR A 102 -9.02 3.65 -3.53
N SER A 103 -8.14 4.41 -2.87
CA SER A 103 -8.41 5.04 -1.58
C SER A 103 -8.44 6.56 -1.72
N LYS A 104 -9.54 7.09 -2.30
CA LYS A 104 -9.64 8.50 -2.72
C LYS A 104 -9.70 9.54 -1.59
N LYS A 105 -10.02 9.14 -0.36
CA LYS A 105 -10.15 10.06 0.79
C LYS A 105 -8.85 10.27 1.58
N ILE A 106 -7.80 9.50 1.28
CA ILE A 106 -6.52 9.63 1.98
C ILE A 106 -5.97 11.05 1.76
N GLN A 107 -5.50 11.64 2.86
CA GLN A 107 -4.81 12.90 2.93
C GLN A 107 -3.41 12.64 3.51
N ASN A 108 -2.45 13.50 3.17
CA ASN A 108 -1.10 13.48 3.74
C ASN A 108 -0.38 12.13 3.63
N PHE A 109 0.10 11.81 2.42
CA PHE A 109 0.90 10.61 2.15
C PHE A 109 2.29 10.64 2.82
N ASN A 110 2.77 11.81 3.23
CA ASN A 110 4.17 12.01 3.64
C ASN A 110 4.53 11.26 4.93
N ARG A 111 3.54 10.87 5.75
CA ARG A 111 3.79 10.04 6.96
C ARG A 111 4.44 8.69 6.66
N ILE A 112 4.38 8.21 5.42
CA ILE A 112 5.03 6.96 4.99
C ILE A 112 6.54 6.92 5.27
N VAL A 113 7.20 8.08 5.42
CA VAL A 113 8.62 8.18 5.78
C VAL A 113 8.96 7.55 7.13
N GLU A 114 7.98 7.34 8.01
CA GLU A 114 8.15 6.64 9.29
C GLU A 114 8.49 5.14 9.11
N LEU A 115 8.25 4.58 7.92
CA LEU A 115 8.65 3.24 7.52
C LEU A 115 10.03 3.29 6.83
N GLU A 116 11.08 3.32 7.64
CA GLU A 116 12.48 3.49 7.22
C GLU A 116 13.01 2.40 6.27
N ASN A 117 12.33 1.24 6.22
CA ASN A 117 12.76 0.07 5.45
C ASN A 117 11.96 -0.19 4.17
N ILE A 118 11.08 0.73 3.76
CA ILE A 118 10.29 0.57 2.54
C ILE A 118 11.19 0.51 1.30
N GLU A 119 10.97 -0.53 0.50
CA GLU A 119 11.63 -0.76 -0.79
C GLU A 119 10.66 -0.59 -1.96
N ASP A 120 9.38 -0.93 -1.77
CA ASP A 120 8.33 -0.79 -2.80
C ASP A 120 7.11 -0.07 -2.23
N LEU A 121 6.81 1.09 -2.82
CA LEU A 121 5.71 1.96 -2.43
C LEU A 121 4.74 2.17 -3.60
N ARG A 122 3.45 1.89 -3.35
CA ARG A 122 2.41 1.99 -4.38
C ARG A 122 1.18 2.73 -3.88
N TYR A 123 0.80 3.77 -4.60
CA TYR A 123 -0.39 4.59 -4.35
C TYR A 123 -1.21 4.73 -5.63
N ASN A 124 -1.82 3.66 -6.13
CA ASN A 124 -2.54 3.73 -7.40
C ASN A 124 -4.01 4.10 -7.19
N GLU A 125 -4.59 4.85 -8.12
CA GLU A 125 -6.02 5.17 -8.09
C GLU A 125 -6.46 5.78 -6.73
N SER A 126 -5.58 6.48 -6.03
CA SER A 126 -5.84 6.97 -4.66
C SER A 126 -6.09 8.48 -4.63
N GLY A 127 -6.01 9.11 -3.45
CA GLY A 127 -6.20 10.55 -3.25
C GLY A 127 -5.23 11.43 -4.05
N LYS A 128 -5.03 12.67 -3.61
CA LYS A 128 -4.05 13.57 -4.25
C LYS A 128 -2.77 13.62 -3.41
N ILE A 129 -1.62 13.52 -4.06
CA ILE A 129 -0.31 13.72 -3.43
C ILE A 129 0.07 15.17 -3.70
N GLU A 130 0.29 15.98 -2.65
CA GLU A 130 0.62 17.40 -2.85
C GLU A 130 1.96 17.58 -3.59
N ASN A 131 2.99 16.86 -3.13
CA ASN A 131 4.31 16.74 -3.75
C ASN A 131 4.92 15.38 -3.39
N ILE A 132 5.98 14.98 -4.09
CA ILE A 132 6.68 13.71 -3.87
C ILE A 132 8.07 13.87 -3.25
N ASP A 133 8.38 15.03 -2.66
CA ASP A 133 9.71 15.31 -2.08
C ASP A 133 10.06 14.37 -0.91
N PHE A 134 9.04 13.84 -0.23
CA PHE A 134 9.19 12.91 0.89
C PHE A 134 9.99 11.66 0.52
N ILE A 135 9.97 11.22 -0.75
CA ILE A 135 10.70 10.03 -1.18
C ILE A 135 12.21 10.19 -0.99
N LEU A 136 12.74 11.42 -1.01
CA LEU A 136 14.17 11.68 -0.84
C LEU A 136 14.70 11.28 0.54
N GLN A 137 13.81 11.09 1.52
CA GLN A 137 14.14 10.59 2.86
C GLN A 137 14.21 9.05 2.91
N MET A 138 13.62 8.36 1.93
CA MET A 138 13.41 6.91 1.95
C MET A 138 14.58 6.15 1.30
N LYS A 139 15.72 6.08 1.99
CA LYS A 139 17.00 5.58 1.43
C LYS A 139 17.03 4.13 0.94
N LYS A 140 16.00 3.34 1.24
CA LYS A 140 15.86 1.95 0.75
C LYS A 140 14.86 1.82 -0.39
N LEU A 141 14.18 2.89 -0.78
CA LEU A 141 13.16 2.87 -1.82
C LEU A 141 13.79 2.51 -3.17
N ARG A 142 13.22 1.50 -3.83
CA ARG A 142 13.63 0.99 -5.14
C ARG A 142 12.53 1.15 -6.17
N THR A 143 11.28 1.02 -5.73
CA THR A 143 10.08 1.08 -6.57
C THR A 143 9.12 2.13 -6.04
N PHE A 144 8.69 3.05 -6.90
CA PHE A 144 7.60 3.96 -6.58
C PHE A 144 6.57 4.02 -7.70
N CYS A 145 5.31 3.72 -7.36
CA CYS A 145 4.20 3.68 -8.30
C CYS A 145 3.04 4.54 -7.80
N PHE A 146 2.50 5.39 -8.67
CA PHE A 146 1.35 6.27 -8.38
C PHE A 146 0.43 6.41 -9.61
N VAL A 147 0.16 5.30 -10.30
CA VAL A 147 -0.70 5.26 -11.49
C VAL A 147 -2.10 5.78 -11.14
N ASN A 148 -2.66 6.64 -12.00
CA ASN A 148 -3.96 7.27 -11.76
C ASN A 148 -4.09 8.07 -10.44
N THR A 149 -2.97 8.37 -9.79
CA THR A 149 -2.88 9.28 -8.63
C THR A 149 -2.22 10.58 -9.06
N ASN A 150 -2.79 11.71 -8.63
CA ASN A 150 -2.34 13.03 -9.06
C ASN A 150 -1.31 13.61 -8.10
N VAL A 151 -0.12 13.94 -8.63
CA VAL A 151 0.84 14.81 -7.95
C VAL A 151 0.47 16.26 -8.27
N VAL A 152 0.07 17.03 -7.25
CA VAL A 152 -0.61 18.33 -7.44
C VAL A 152 0.35 19.37 -8.01
N ASP A 153 1.55 19.50 -7.44
CA ASP A 153 2.56 20.46 -7.92
C ASP A 153 3.17 20.07 -9.28
N GLY A 154 2.98 18.81 -9.71
CA GLY A 154 3.52 18.26 -10.95
C GLY A 154 5.05 18.13 -10.97
N ASN A 155 5.74 18.37 -9.86
CA ASN A 155 7.19 18.30 -9.81
C ASN A 155 7.64 16.84 -9.68
N LEU A 156 8.22 16.31 -10.75
CA LEU A 156 8.72 14.93 -10.80
C LEU A 156 10.25 14.83 -10.71
N TYR A 157 10.96 15.93 -10.42
CA TYR A 157 12.41 15.90 -10.19
C TYR A 157 12.85 14.97 -9.03
N PRO A 158 12.09 14.81 -7.92
CA PRO A 158 12.48 13.92 -6.84
C PRO A 158 12.76 12.47 -7.30
N LEU A 159 12.09 11.99 -8.36
CA LEU A 159 12.33 10.67 -8.93
C LEU A 159 13.73 10.51 -9.53
N LEU A 160 14.30 11.60 -10.05
CA LEU A 160 15.64 11.65 -10.64
C LEU A 160 16.72 11.97 -9.60
N GLN A 161 16.36 12.65 -8.52
CA GLN A 161 17.27 13.05 -7.44
C GLN A 161 17.38 12.01 -6.32
N HIS A 162 16.50 11.01 -6.31
CA HIS A 162 16.52 9.97 -5.29
C HIS A 162 17.83 9.20 -5.31
N GLU A 163 18.49 9.12 -4.14
CA GLU A 163 19.72 8.38 -3.93
C GLU A 163 19.55 7.41 -2.76
N PRO A 164 19.70 6.09 -2.98
CA PRO A 164 20.13 5.42 -4.22
C PRO A 164 19.11 5.49 -5.36
N LYS A 165 19.59 5.51 -6.60
CA LYS A 165 18.75 5.53 -7.81
C LYS A 165 17.61 4.50 -7.79
N LEU A 166 16.38 4.95 -8.08
CA LEU A 166 15.20 4.07 -8.21
C LEU A 166 15.37 3.08 -9.36
N THR A 167 15.01 1.82 -9.13
CA THR A 167 15.10 0.73 -10.12
C THR A 167 13.78 0.47 -10.85
N SER A 168 12.67 1.00 -10.34
CA SER A 168 11.38 0.95 -11.02
C SER A 168 10.49 2.14 -10.67
N VAL A 169 9.80 2.69 -11.67
CA VAL A 169 8.87 3.81 -11.51
C VAL A 169 7.62 3.55 -12.36
N GLY A 170 6.45 3.91 -11.84
CA GLY A 170 5.17 3.79 -12.57
C GLY A 170 4.24 4.98 -12.30
N PHE A 171 3.81 5.67 -13.37
CA PHE A 171 2.79 6.71 -13.29
C PHE A 171 2.20 7.01 -14.67
N MET A 172 1.02 7.63 -14.69
CA MET A 172 0.45 8.13 -15.94
C MET A 172 0.86 9.58 -16.21
N ASN A 173 1.28 9.85 -17.45
CA ASN A 173 1.61 11.21 -17.88
C ASN A 173 0.43 12.16 -17.69
N LYS A 174 0.69 13.34 -17.14
CA LYS A 174 -0.27 14.45 -17.05
C LYS A 174 0.33 15.71 -17.67
N ARG A 175 -0.53 16.63 -18.11
CA ARG A 175 -0.09 17.84 -18.84
C ARG A 175 0.82 18.73 -17.99
N HIS A 176 0.60 18.80 -16.69
CA HIS A 176 1.34 19.66 -15.77
C HIS A 176 2.56 18.99 -15.14
N TYR A 177 2.83 17.72 -15.45
CA TYR A 177 4.01 17.05 -14.91
C TYR A 177 5.29 17.55 -15.57
N SER A 178 6.32 17.77 -14.76
CA SER A 178 7.61 18.28 -15.22
C SER A 178 8.34 17.32 -16.17
N HIS A 179 8.02 16.02 -16.11
CA HIS A 179 8.63 14.99 -16.94
C HIS A 179 7.61 13.94 -17.39
N LYS A 180 7.88 13.32 -18.54
CA LYS A 180 7.16 12.13 -19.00
C LYS A 180 7.79 10.85 -18.43
N LEU A 181 7.00 9.80 -18.25
CA LEU A 181 7.45 8.49 -17.77
C LEU A 181 8.63 7.95 -18.57
N GLU A 182 8.56 8.00 -19.90
CA GLU A 182 9.65 7.50 -20.77
C GLU A 182 10.97 8.25 -20.58
N TYR A 183 10.93 9.57 -20.35
CA TYR A 183 12.13 10.34 -20.05
C TYR A 183 12.74 9.91 -18.71
N ILE A 184 11.91 9.72 -17.69
CA ILE A 184 12.38 9.25 -16.38
C ILE A 184 12.99 7.85 -16.50
N LYS A 185 12.32 6.91 -17.17
CA LYS A 185 12.83 5.55 -17.40
C LYS A 185 14.17 5.55 -18.12
N GLN A 186 14.31 6.37 -19.16
CA GLN A 186 15.57 6.49 -19.89
C GLN A 186 16.70 7.03 -19.00
N LYS A 187 16.46 8.10 -18.24
CA LYS A 187 17.45 8.66 -17.32
C LYS A 187 17.79 7.71 -16.18
N LEU A 188 16.78 6.96 -15.71
CA LEU A 188 16.96 6.04 -14.63
C LEU A 188 17.55 4.68 -15.05
N GLY A 189 17.40 4.27 -16.31
CA GLY A 189 17.67 2.89 -16.72
C GLY A 189 16.76 1.90 -15.98
N CYS A 190 15.55 2.33 -15.59
CA CYS A 190 14.63 1.58 -14.74
C CYS A 190 13.48 0.91 -15.51
N PHE A 191 12.84 -0.09 -14.91
CA PHE A 191 11.68 -0.79 -15.48
C PHE A 191 10.36 -0.10 -15.13
N ASP A 192 9.34 -0.31 -15.95
CA ASP A 192 7.98 0.15 -15.67
C ASP A 192 7.33 -0.72 -14.58
N ALA A 193 7.04 -0.10 -13.43
CA ALA A 193 6.42 -0.77 -12.29
C ALA A 193 4.99 -1.26 -12.58
N CYS A 194 4.35 -0.71 -13.63
CA CYS A 194 2.96 -1.01 -13.99
C CYS A 194 2.78 -2.36 -14.70
N ASN A 195 3.87 -2.99 -15.18
CA ASN A 195 3.82 -4.28 -15.87
C ASN A 195 3.84 -5.50 -14.94
N ILE A 196 3.91 -5.30 -13.62
CA ILE A 196 3.64 -6.38 -12.67
C ILE A 196 2.12 -6.47 -12.59
N LYS A 197 1.54 -7.48 -13.25
CA LYS A 197 0.11 -7.83 -13.15
C LYS A 197 -0.28 -8.00 -11.69
N THR A 198 -0.70 -6.94 -11.02
CA THR A 198 -1.72 -7.06 -9.99
C THR A 198 -2.99 -7.43 -10.75
N PRO A 199 -3.59 -8.61 -10.50
CA PRO A 199 -4.90 -8.89 -11.03
C PRO A 199 -5.83 -7.81 -10.48
N ILE A 200 -6.16 -6.81 -11.31
CA ILE A 200 -7.42 -6.10 -11.14
C ILE A 200 -8.44 -7.22 -11.35
N ILE A 201 -8.99 -7.72 -10.25
CA ILE A 201 -10.22 -8.50 -10.31
C ILE A 201 -11.21 -7.53 -10.95
N ASN A 202 -11.60 -7.82 -12.19
CA ASN A 202 -12.71 -7.15 -12.86
C ASN A 202 -13.91 -7.31 -11.93
N LEU A 203 -14.24 -6.25 -11.18
CA LEU A 203 -15.35 -6.21 -10.24
C LEU A 203 -16.66 -5.77 -10.91
N GLU A 204 -16.77 -5.92 -12.23
CA GLU A 204 -18.03 -5.62 -12.93
C GLU A 204 -19.12 -6.68 -12.72
N ASP A 205 -18.83 -7.82 -12.08
CA ASP A 205 -19.80 -8.91 -11.94
C ASP A 205 -20.49 -9.05 -10.57
N ASN A 206 -20.40 -8.09 -9.64
CA ASN A 206 -21.16 -8.16 -8.37
C ASN A 206 -21.60 -6.79 -7.83
N MET A 207 -22.32 -6.01 -8.65
CA MET A 207 -23.24 -4.98 -8.16
C MET A 207 -24.64 -5.56 -7.96
#